data_AF-A0A144MQM6-F1
#
_entry.id   AF-A0A144MQM6-F1
#
_cell.length_a   1.000
_cell.length_b   1.000
_cell.length_c   1.000
_cell.angle_alpha   90.00
_cell.angle_beta   90.00
_cell.angle_gamma   90.00
#
_symmetry.space_group_name_H-M   'P 1'
#
loop_
_entity.id
_entity.type
_entity.pdbx_description
1 polymer ?
#
loop_
_entity_poly.entity_id
_entity_poly.type
_entity_poly.pdbx_seq_one_letter_code
_entity_poly.pdbx_strand_id
1 'polypeptide(L)'
;MPKIYTDEFKQSALELLGEGMTQKQVCADLGISKSALQAWVRDSRLREHGLEPSRDVEESRAQAAALKRIRELERENKILREAAAYLSQANLRLGGHHPK
;
A
#
# COMPACT_ATOMS: atom_id res chain seq x y z
N MET A 1 -11.31 12.37 -27.68
CA MET A 1 -11.86 12.52 -26.32
C MET A 1 -11.12 11.59 -25.37
N PRO A 2 -10.82 12.00 -24.13
CA PRO A 2 -10.23 11.11 -23.13
C PRO A 2 -11.17 9.93 -22.87
N LYS A 3 -10.63 8.71 -22.79
CA LYS A 3 -11.41 7.52 -22.44
C LYS A 3 -11.73 7.58 -20.94
N ILE A 4 -13.00 7.71 -20.60
CA ILE A 4 -13.47 7.77 -19.21
C ILE A 4 -13.91 6.36 -18.81
N TYR A 5 -13.32 5.86 -17.73
CA TYR A 5 -13.67 4.56 -17.15
C TYR A 5 -14.57 4.78 -15.94
N THR A 6 -15.57 3.92 -15.76
CA THR A 6 -16.44 3.95 -14.58
C THR A 6 -15.67 3.51 -13.34
N ASP A 7 -16.16 3.87 -12.16
CA ASP A 7 -15.46 3.52 -10.91
C ASP A 7 -15.53 2.02 -10.62
N GLU A 8 -16.62 1.36 -11.01
CA GLU A 8 -16.76 -0.10 -10.94
C GLU A 8 -15.71 -0.79 -11.79
N PHE A 9 -15.47 -0.30 -13.01
CA PHE A 9 -14.46 -0.87 -13.90
C PHE A 9 -13.04 -0.70 -13.34
N LYS A 10 -12.73 0.47 -12.76
CA LYS A 10 -11.45 0.69 -12.10
C LYS A 10 -11.29 -0.24 -10.90
N GLN A 11 -12.36 -0.43 -10.13
CA GLN A 11 -12.36 -1.29 -8.95
C GLN A 11 -12.11 -2.76 -9.33
N SER A 12 -12.77 -3.28 -10.36
CA SER A 12 -12.49 -4.63 -10.87
C SER A 12 -11.04 -4.79 -11.33
N ALA A 13 -10.44 -3.77 -11.95
CA ALA A 13 -9.02 -3.82 -12.32
C ALA A 13 -8.09 -3.88 -11.09
N LEU A 14 -8.46 -3.23 -9.98
CA LEU A 14 -7.71 -3.29 -8.71
C LEU A 14 -7.90 -4.63 -8.01
N GLU A 15 -9.09 -5.21 -8.07
CA GLU A 15 -9.40 -6.53 -7.51
C GLU A 15 -8.55 -7.63 -8.17
N LEU A 16 -8.42 -7.61 -9.50
CA LEU A 16 -7.56 -8.55 -10.22
C LEU A 16 -6.08 -8.46 -9.79
N LEU A 17 -5.60 -7.26 -9.46
CA LEU A 17 -4.26 -7.09 -8.87
C LEU A 17 -4.18 -7.68 -7.46
N GLY A 18 -5.24 -7.54 -6.67
CA GLY A 18 -5.37 -8.14 -5.34
C GLY A 18 -5.40 -9.67 -5.37
N GLU A 19 -5.96 -10.27 -6.42
CA GLU A 19 -5.95 -11.71 -6.69
C GLU A 19 -4.57 -12.23 -7.16
N GLY A 20 -3.61 -11.34 -7.38
CA GLY A 20 -2.21 -11.68 -7.69
C GLY A 20 -1.85 -11.55 -9.18
N MET A 21 -2.74 -11.03 -10.03
CA MET A 21 -2.38 -10.75 -11.42
C MET A 21 -1.35 -9.63 -11.52
N THR A 22 -0.45 -9.74 -12.49
CA THR A 22 0.53 -8.67 -12.74
C THR A 22 -0.13 -7.48 -13.43
N GLN A 23 0.37 -6.27 -13.21
CA GLN A 23 -0.08 -5.08 -13.95
C GLN A 23 -0.02 -5.26 -15.47
N LYS A 24 0.95 -6.03 -15.97
CA LYS A 24 1.08 -6.31 -17.41
C LYS A 24 -0.09 -7.15 -17.93
N GLN A 25 -0.47 -8.20 -17.21
CA GLN A 25 -1.63 -9.03 -17.56
C GLN A 25 -2.91 -8.23 -17.50
N VAL A 26 -3.18 -7.54 -16.39
CA VAL A 26 -4.40 -6.71 -16.23
C VAL A 26 -4.51 -5.65 -17.34
N CYS A 27 -3.40 -4.99 -17.71
CA CYS A 27 -3.43 -4.03 -18.82
C CYS A 27 -3.75 -4.67 -20.16
N ALA A 28 -3.19 -5.85 -20.44
CA ALA A 28 -3.42 -6.58 -21.68
C ALA A 28 -4.87 -7.09 -21.77
N ASP A 29 -5.35 -7.72 -20.70
CA ASP A 29 -6.65 -8.36 -20.65
C ASP A 29 -7.80 -7.34 -20.69
N LEU A 30 -7.62 -6.19 -20.02
CA LEU A 30 -8.62 -5.12 -19.98
C LEU A 30 -8.47 -4.07 -21.09
N GLY A 31 -7.39 -4.14 -21.88
CA GLY A 31 -7.11 -3.15 -22.94
C GLY A 31 -6.93 -1.73 -22.42
N ILE A 32 -6.27 -1.57 -21.26
CA ILE A 32 -6.00 -0.28 -20.61
C ILE A 32 -4.52 0.08 -20.65
N SER A 33 -4.22 1.38 -20.57
CA SER A 33 -2.83 1.82 -20.47
C SER A 33 -2.26 1.54 -19.09
N LYS A 34 -0.96 1.22 -19.04
CA LYS A 34 -0.21 1.07 -17.78
C LYS A 34 -0.30 2.33 -16.90
N SER A 35 -0.26 3.52 -17.52
CA SER A 35 -0.36 4.78 -16.79
C SER A 35 -1.72 4.97 -16.11
N ALA A 36 -2.81 4.55 -16.75
CA ALA A 36 -4.15 4.60 -16.15
C ALA A 36 -4.24 3.67 -14.93
N LEU A 37 -3.79 2.42 -15.08
CA LEU A 37 -3.78 1.46 -13.98
C LEU A 37 -2.90 1.93 -12.82
N GLN A 38 -1.73 2.50 -13.10
CA GLN A 38 -0.85 3.06 -12.07
C GLN A 38 -1.49 4.22 -11.31
N ALA A 39 -2.23 5.10 -11.99
CA ALA A 39 -2.99 6.16 -11.35
C ALA A 39 -4.05 5.58 -10.40
N TRP A 40 -4.83 4.59 -10.84
CA TRP A 40 -5.86 3.97 -9.99
C TRP A 40 -5.27 3.26 -8.77
N VAL A 41 -4.14 2.57 -8.93
CA VAL A 41 -3.43 1.94 -7.79
C VAL A 41 -2.96 2.99 -6.78
N ARG A 42 -2.42 4.11 -7.26
CA ARG A 42 -2.01 5.21 -6.38
C ARG A 42 -3.22 5.82 -5.66
N ASP A 43 -4.28 6.10 -6.39
CA ASP A 43 -5.49 6.74 -5.88
C ASP A 43 -6.20 5.85 -4.84
N SER A 44 -6.24 4.54 -5.08
CA SER A 44 -6.72 3.54 -4.11
C SER A 44 -5.90 3.57 -2.81
N ARG A 45 -4.56 3.61 -2.90
CA ARG A 45 -3.69 3.73 -1.71
C ARG A 45 -3.90 5.03 -0.95
N LEU A 46 -4.13 6.15 -1.65
CA LEU A 46 -4.46 7.41 -0.97
C LEU A 46 -5.74 7.26 -0.14
N ARG A 47 -6.79 6.67 -0.73
CA ARG A 47 -8.07 6.44 -0.05
C ARG A 47 -7.94 5.48 1.13
N GLU A 48 -7.11 4.44 1.04
CA GLU A 48 -6.79 3.54 2.17
C GLU A 48 -6.20 4.31 3.38
N HIS A 49 -5.49 5.41 3.12
CA HIS A 49 -4.95 6.31 4.14
C HIS A 49 -5.84 7.53 4.42
N GLY A 50 -7.09 7.54 3.96
CA GLY A 50 -8.05 8.62 4.18
C GLY A 50 -7.74 9.92 3.41
N LEU A 51 -6.93 9.83 2.35
CA LEU A 51 -6.58 10.97 1.49
C LEU A 51 -7.36 10.92 0.18
N GLU A 52 -7.96 12.04 -0.21
CA GLU A 52 -8.61 12.17 -1.52
C GLU A 52 -7.60 12.50 -2.63
N PRO A 53 -7.56 11.77 -3.75
CA PRO A 53 -6.65 12.06 -4.86
C PRO A 53 -6.85 13.47 -5.44
N SER A 54 -5.78 14.25 -5.50
CA SER A 54 -5.85 15.59 -6.10
C SER A 54 -5.62 15.54 -7.62
N ARG A 55 -6.30 16.45 -8.32
CA ARG A 55 -6.06 16.74 -9.74
C ARG A 55 -4.97 17.79 -9.94
N ASP A 56 -4.61 18.53 -8.89
CA ASP A 56 -3.49 19.45 -8.95
C ASP A 56 -2.16 18.67 -8.98
N VAL A 57 -1.24 19.11 -9.84
CA VAL A 57 0.00 18.37 -10.09
C VAL A 57 0.94 18.41 -8.88
N GLU A 58 1.03 19.56 -8.21
CA GLU A 58 1.92 19.74 -7.06
C GLU A 58 1.36 19.01 -5.83
N GLU A 59 0.05 19.09 -5.59
CA GLU A 59 -0.62 18.29 -4.57
C GLU A 59 -0.47 16.79 -4.85
N SER A 60 -0.64 16.35 -6.10
CA SER A 60 -0.48 14.94 -6.48
C SER A 60 0.95 14.44 -6.26
N ARG A 61 1.96 15.29 -6.49
CA ARG A 61 3.37 14.99 -6.18
C ARG A 61 3.59 14.89 -4.66
N ALA A 62 3.04 15.83 -3.89
CA ALA A 62 3.11 15.80 -2.44
C ALA A 62 2.45 14.54 -1.86
N GLN A 63 1.28 14.15 -2.39
CA GLN A 63 0.58 12.92 -2.05
C GLN A 63 1.42 11.66 -2.33
N ALA A 64 2.08 11.60 -3.48
CA ALA A 64 2.98 10.49 -3.81
C ALA A 64 4.19 10.41 -2.85
N ALA A 65 4.77 11.56 -2.47
CA ALA A 65 5.85 11.63 -1.49
C ALA A 65 5.37 11.20 -0.09
N ALA A 66 4.17 11.62 0.31
CA ALA A 66 3.56 11.22 1.58
C ALA A 66 3.35 9.70 1.65
N LEU A 67 2.79 9.07 0.61
CA LEU A 67 2.64 7.61 0.54
C LEU A 67 3.98 6.87 0.65
N LYS A 68 5.04 7.41 0.03
CA LYS A 68 6.39 6.84 0.15
C LYS A 68 6.86 6.89 1.60
N ARG A 69 6.70 8.04 2.27
CA ARG A 69 7.11 8.23 3.67
C ARG A 69 6.31 7.34 4.63
N ILE A 70 5.00 7.20 4.42
CA ILE A 70 4.14 6.30 5.21
C ILE A 70 4.67 4.87 5.12
N ARG A 71 4.93 4.37 3.91
CA ARG A 71 5.46 3.00 3.73
C ARG A 71 6.81 2.78 4.41
N GLU A 72 7.69 3.78 4.40
CA GLU A 72 8.97 3.72 5.10
C GLU A 72 8.76 3.62 6.61
N LEU A 73 7.92 4.49 7.16
CA LEU A 73 7.58 4.50 8.59
C LEU A 73 6.89 3.21 9.04
N GLU A 74 5.97 2.67 8.24
CA GLU A 74 5.31 1.39 8.55
C GLU A 74 6.31 0.23 8.60
N ARG A 75 7.30 0.22 7.69
CA ARG A 75 8.38 -0.78 7.70
C ARG A 75 9.25 -0.64 8.95
N GLU A 76 9.69 0.57 9.27
CA GLU A 76 10.48 0.85 10.47
C GLU A 76 9.70 0.45 11.73
N ASN A 77 8.42 0.80 11.80
CA ASN A 77 7.55 0.46 12.91
C ASN A 77 7.38 -1.05 13.08
N LYS A 78 7.23 -1.79 11.97
CA LYS A 78 7.17 -3.26 11.99
C LYS A 78 8.44 -3.85 12.61
N ILE A 79 9.62 -3.40 12.17
CA ILE A 79 10.91 -3.87 12.69
C ILE A 79 11.03 -3.57 14.19
N LEU A 80 10.66 -2.35 14.60
CA LEU A 80 10.69 -1.94 16.00
C LEU A 80 9.76 -2.80 16.87
N ARG A 81 8.54 -3.11 16.39
CA ARG A 81 7.60 -3.99 17.09
C ARG A 81 8.12 -5.41 17.21
N GLU A 82 8.74 -5.96 16.16
CA GLU A 82 9.35 -7.29 16.19
C GLU A 82 10.51 -7.36 17.18
N ALA A 83 11.37 -6.34 17.21
CA ALA A 83 12.46 -6.23 18.18
C ALA A 83 11.95 -6.16 19.63
N ALA A 84 10.92 -5.34 19.88
CA ALA A 84 10.30 -5.24 21.21
C ALA A 84 9.68 -6.57 21.66
N ALA A 85 9.00 -7.28 20.76
CA ALA A 85 8.44 -8.60 21.03
C ALA A 85 9.54 -9.64 21.36
N TYR A 86 10.65 -9.60 20.63
CA TYR A 86 11.80 -10.48 20.88
C TYR A 86 12.44 -10.23 22.26
N LEU A 87 12.67 -8.95 22.62
CA LEU A 87 13.21 -8.58 23.93
C LEU A 87 12.26 -9.01 25.07
N SER A 88 10.96 -8.75 24.92
CA SER A 88 9.96 -9.17 25.93
C SER A 88 9.97 -10.68 26.15
N GLN A 89 10.02 -11.48 25.08
CA GLN A 89 10.14 -12.94 25.19
C GLN A 89 11.45 -13.39 25.82
N ALA A 90 12.58 -12.73 25.53
CA ALA A 90 13.86 -13.03 26.16
C ALA A 90 13.82 -12.76 27.67
N ASN A 91 13.23 -11.63 28.09
CA ASN A 91 13.07 -11.30 29.50
C ASN A 91 12.16 -12.31 30.23
N LEU A 92 11.08 -12.76 29.60
CA LEU A 92 10.20 -13.80 30.16
C LEU A 92 10.92 -15.15 30.32
N ARG A 93 11.79 -15.51 29.37
CA ARG A 93 12.58 -16.75 29.44
C ARG A 93 13.67 -16.71 30.53
N LEU A 94 14.25 -15.54 30.79
CA LEU A 94 15.31 -15.37 31.79
C LEU A 94 14.76 -15.16 33.22
N GLY A 95 13.55 -14.59 33.36
CA GLY A 95 12.89 -14.38 34.66
C GLY A 95 12.24 -15.62 35.28
N GLY A 96 12.24 -16.78 34.58
CA GLY A 96 11.61 -18.02 35.04
C GLY A 96 12.48 -18.95 35.88
N HIS A 97 13.74 -18.59 36.15
CA HIS A 97 14.64 -19.42 36.96
C HIS A 97 14.78 -18.85 38.38
N HIS A 98 13.82 -19.18 39.25
CA HIS A 98 14.03 -19.11 40.70
C HIS A 98 14.56 -20.48 41.18
N PRO A 99 15.84 -20.61 41.55
CA PRO A 99 16.31 -21.79 42.26
C PRO A 99 15.72 -21.78 43.68
N LYS A 100 15.27 -22.96 44.13
CA LYS A 100 14.74 -23.21 45.47
C LYS A 100 15.82 -23.13 46.54
#